data_AF-A0A7S3E7M0-F1
#
_entry.id   AF-A0A7S3E7M0-F1
#
_cell.length_a   1.000
_cell.length_b   1.000
_cell.length_c   1.000
_cell.angle_alpha   90.00
_cell.angle_beta   90.00
_cell.angle_gamma   90.00
#
_symmetry.space_group_name_H-M   'P 1'
#
loop_
_entity.id
_entity.type
_entity.pdbx_description
1 polymer ?
#
loop_
_entity_poly.entity_id
_entity_poly.type
_entity_poly.pdbx_seq_one_letter_code
_entity_poly.pdbx_strand_id
1 'polypeptide(L)'
;MCTTALRNIDLKSHEGIHPRGGVIDLIPVHPLVNTSLEEAGSVARELANALRKEGVSCFLYGAADEQGRSLVDRRKGLGWFKNTKLPENPSSGWTAVGATPYVLNCNVTIDTKDMAMARRIAKAVRRPGQVEAMAFPHGDGIEIACNLTALDQVPPEQIISNVTDLAGRFGVGIVQRTVIGHTVDRLINLATEALGIPKSLG
;
A
#
# COMPACT_ATOMS: atom_id res chain seq x y z
N MET A 1 -11.39 -4.24 14.78
CA MET A 1 -11.33 -4.34 13.30
C MET A 1 -10.76 -5.67 12.85
N CYS A 2 -9.49 -5.98 13.13
CA CYS A 2 -8.84 -7.22 12.66
C CYS A 2 -9.59 -8.50 13.07
N THR A 3 -9.94 -8.64 14.35
CA THR A 3 -10.73 -9.77 14.87
C THR A 3 -12.10 -9.89 14.21
N THR A 4 -12.77 -8.76 13.93
CA THR A 4 -14.03 -8.72 13.20
C THR A 4 -13.85 -9.23 11.77
N ALA A 5 -12.83 -8.77 11.04
CA ALA A 5 -12.57 -9.22 9.67
C ALA A 5 -12.31 -10.73 9.61
N LEU A 6 -11.46 -11.25 10.50
CA LEU A 6 -11.11 -12.68 10.58
C LEU A 6 -12.31 -13.59 10.89
N ARG A 7 -13.35 -13.07 11.56
CA ARG A 7 -14.58 -13.81 11.85
C ARG A 7 -15.58 -13.82 10.70
N ASN A 8 -15.51 -12.84 9.80
CA ASN A 8 -16.55 -12.58 8.80
C ASN A 8 -16.07 -12.83 7.35
N ILE A 9 -14.76 -13.01 7.13
CA ILE A 9 -14.18 -13.17 5.81
C ILE A 9 -13.39 -14.48 5.77
N ASP A 10 -13.68 -15.32 4.78
CA ASP A 10 -12.87 -16.49 4.43
C ASP A 10 -12.10 -16.19 3.15
N LEU A 11 -10.76 -16.22 3.24
CA LEU A 11 -9.90 -15.95 2.08
C LEU A 11 -10.09 -16.97 0.95
N LYS A 12 -10.54 -18.19 1.26
CA LYS A 12 -10.73 -19.26 0.26
C LYS A 12 -11.87 -18.97 -0.71
N SER A 13 -12.90 -18.27 -0.26
CA SER A 13 -14.06 -17.87 -1.07
C SER A 13 -13.95 -16.44 -1.60
N HIS A 14 -12.93 -15.69 -1.18
CA HIS A 14 -12.75 -14.30 -1.58
C HIS A 14 -12.15 -14.20 -3.00
N GLU A 15 -12.87 -13.53 -3.89
CA GLU A 15 -12.42 -13.16 -5.23
C GLU A 15 -12.05 -11.67 -5.32
N GLY A 16 -10.99 -11.34 -6.06
CA GLY A 16 -10.53 -9.97 -6.22
C GLY A 16 -9.47 -9.84 -7.30
N ILE A 17 -9.44 -8.68 -7.95
CA ILE A 17 -8.54 -8.37 -9.07
C ILE A 17 -7.10 -8.12 -8.57
N HIS A 18 -6.96 -7.57 -7.36
CA HIS A 18 -5.65 -7.37 -6.76
C HIS A 18 -5.12 -8.64 -6.09
N PRO A 19 -3.81 -8.93 -6.23
CA PRO A 19 -3.17 -10.00 -5.48
C PRO A 19 -3.28 -9.72 -3.97
N ARG A 20 -3.67 -10.74 -3.19
CA ARG A 20 -3.80 -10.69 -1.73
C ARG A 20 -3.20 -11.94 -1.11
N GLY A 21 -2.58 -11.79 0.05
CA GLY A 21 -2.01 -12.86 0.86
C GLY A 21 -2.83 -13.21 2.09
N GLY A 22 -3.76 -12.36 2.52
CA GLY A 22 -4.55 -12.56 3.74
C GLY A 22 -5.87 -11.81 3.76
N VAL A 23 -6.76 -12.21 4.67
CA VAL A 23 -7.98 -11.47 5.04
C VAL A 23 -7.63 -10.05 5.47
N ILE A 24 -6.53 -9.93 6.22
CA ILE A 24 -5.86 -8.66 6.48
C ILE A 24 -4.51 -8.76 5.80
N ASP A 25 -4.40 -8.26 4.57
CA ASP A 25 -3.20 -8.44 3.75
C ASP A 25 -2.01 -7.62 4.27
N LEU A 26 -2.28 -6.37 4.64
CA LEU A 26 -1.26 -5.38 4.98
C LEU A 26 -1.74 -4.44 6.10
N ILE A 27 -0.92 -4.27 7.13
CA ILE A 27 -1.07 -3.28 8.17
C ILE A 27 0.21 -2.42 8.22
N PRO A 28 0.21 -1.27 7.52
CA PRO A 28 1.31 -0.33 7.60
C PRO A 28 1.13 0.62 8.80
N VAL A 29 2.21 0.86 9.53
CA VAL A 29 2.29 1.88 10.57
C VAL A 29 3.24 2.97 10.08
N HIS A 30 2.72 4.17 9.90
CA HIS A 30 3.50 5.30 9.41
C HIS A 30 3.77 6.28 10.54
N PRO A 31 5.03 6.72 10.73
CA PRO A 31 5.29 7.87 11.57
C PRO A 31 4.64 9.10 10.92
N LEU A 32 3.98 9.91 11.75
CA LEU A 32 3.51 11.25 11.38
C LEU A 32 4.42 12.28 12.06
N VAL A 33 3.90 13.48 12.32
CA VAL A 33 4.67 14.58 12.92
C VAL A 33 5.16 14.21 14.33
N ASN A 34 6.43 14.51 14.60
CA ASN A 34 7.10 14.28 15.89
C ASN A 34 7.13 12.81 16.35
N THR A 35 7.06 11.86 15.43
CA THR A 35 7.25 10.43 15.73
C THR A 35 8.33 9.87 14.81
N SER A 36 9.25 9.11 15.38
CA SER A 36 10.30 8.44 14.62
C SER A 36 9.78 7.19 13.92
N LEU A 37 10.47 6.79 12.85
CA LEU A 37 10.18 5.54 12.16
C LEU A 37 10.41 4.31 13.06
N GLU A 38 11.34 4.41 14.01
CA GLU A 38 11.60 3.32 14.98
C GLU A 38 10.44 3.15 15.97
N GLU A 39 9.85 4.24 16.46
CA GLU A 39 8.66 4.18 17.31
C GLU A 39 7.48 3.55 16.57
N ALA A 40 7.27 3.92 15.31
CA ALA A 40 6.28 3.25 14.45
C ALA A 40 6.60 1.74 14.27
N GLY A 41 7.88 1.39 14.17
CA GLY A 41 8.36 0.01 14.15
C GLY A 41 8.03 -0.76 15.44
N SER A 42 8.16 -0.12 16.60
CA SER A 42 7.79 -0.71 17.89
C SER A 42 6.30 -1.02 17.95
N VAL A 43 5.45 -0.07 17.55
CA VAL A 43 3.99 -0.25 17.49
C VAL A 43 3.62 -1.39 16.53
N ALA A 44 4.26 -1.46 15.36
CA ALA A 44 4.03 -2.54 14.40
C ALA A 44 4.41 -3.92 14.97
N ARG A 45 5.52 -4.02 15.73
CA ARG A 45 5.93 -5.26 16.40
C ARG A 45 4.94 -5.68 17.49
N GLU A 46 4.50 -4.75 18.32
CA GLU A 46 3.50 -5.00 19.37
C GLU A 46 2.17 -5.48 18.76
N LEU A 47 1.71 -4.83 17.71
CA LEU A 47 0.50 -5.22 17.00
C LEU A 47 0.61 -6.61 16.38
N ALA A 48 1.73 -6.93 15.72
CA ALA A 48 1.95 -8.26 15.16
C ALA A 48 1.96 -9.35 16.24
N ASN A 49 2.53 -9.06 17.42
CA ASN A 49 2.51 -9.98 18.55
C ASN A 49 1.09 -10.20 19.10
N ALA A 50 0.28 -9.15 19.17
CA ALA A 50 -1.13 -9.28 19.53
C ALA A 50 -1.90 -10.14 18.51
N LEU A 51 -1.72 -9.91 17.22
CA LEU A 51 -2.38 -10.69 16.16
C LEU A 51 -1.94 -12.16 16.14
N ARG A 52 -0.66 -12.45 16.43
CA ARG A 52 -0.18 -13.83 16.55
C ARG A 52 -0.84 -14.57 17.71
N LYS A 53 -1.12 -13.91 18.83
CA LYS A 53 -1.87 -14.50 19.96
C LYS A 53 -3.30 -14.88 19.55
N GLU A 54 -3.87 -14.16 18.58
CA GLU A 54 -5.17 -14.46 17.96
C GLU A 54 -5.08 -15.50 16.82
N GLY A 55 -3.92 -16.13 16.60
CA GLY A 55 -3.73 -17.18 15.59
C GLY A 55 -3.51 -16.67 14.17
N VAL A 56 -3.13 -15.41 13.99
CA VAL A 56 -2.86 -14.83 12.66
C VAL A 56 -1.39 -15.03 12.26
N SER A 57 -1.14 -15.60 11.09
CA SER A 57 0.20 -15.73 10.53
C SER A 57 0.75 -14.37 10.08
N CYS A 58 1.54 -13.73 10.94
CA CYS A 58 2.09 -12.39 10.67
C CYS A 58 3.58 -12.43 10.28
N PHE A 59 3.97 -11.62 9.29
CA PHE A 59 5.37 -11.34 8.99
C PHE A 59 5.66 -9.83 9.05
N LEU A 60 6.88 -9.50 9.49
CA LEU A 60 7.30 -8.11 9.70
C LEU A 60 8.02 -7.55 8.48
N TYR A 61 7.92 -6.25 8.23
CA TYR A 61 8.68 -5.57 7.17
C TYR A 61 9.03 -4.13 7.57
N GLY A 62 9.95 -3.51 6.83
CA GLY A 62 10.41 -2.14 7.08
C GLY A 62 11.10 -2.03 8.44
N ALA A 63 10.88 -0.92 9.15
CA ALA A 63 11.50 -0.70 10.47
C ALA A 63 11.00 -1.66 11.57
N ALA A 64 9.92 -2.39 11.32
CA ALA A 64 9.48 -3.45 12.22
C ALA A 64 10.29 -4.76 12.05
N ASP A 65 10.91 -4.97 10.88
CA ASP A 65 11.74 -6.14 10.61
C ASP A 65 13.16 -5.95 11.15
N GLU A 66 13.68 -6.93 11.89
CA GLU A 66 15.02 -6.87 12.49
C GLU A 66 16.14 -6.67 11.46
N GLN A 67 15.94 -7.15 10.24
CA GLN A 67 16.88 -7.01 9.13
C GLN A 67 16.56 -5.81 8.23
N GLY A 68 15.54 -5.01 8.56
CA GLY A 68 15.10 -3.86 7.78
C GLY A 68 14.61 -4.20 6.38
N ARG A 69 14.20 -5.44 6.10
CA ARG A 69 13.82 -5.86 4.74
C ARG A 69 12.52 -5.19 4.30
N SER A 70 12.46 -4.84 3.03
CA SER A 70 11.26 -4.26 2.42
C SER A 70 10.09 -5.25 2.39
N LEU A 71 8.86 -4.75 2.22
CA LEU A 71 7.68 -5.58 2.01
C LEU A 71 7.87 -6.52 0.80
N VAL A 72 8.49 -6.01 -0.26
CA VAL A 72 8.76 -6.79 -1.49
C VAL A 72 9.72 -7.94 -1.21
N ASP A 73 10.80 -7.69 -0.47
CA ASP A 73 11.78 -8.73 -0.15
C ASP A 73 11.18 -9.81 0.76
N ARG A 74 10.38 -9.41 1.75
CA ARG A 74 9.64 -10.33 2.61
C ARG A 74 8.65 -11.19 1.81
N ARG A 75 7.86 -10.58 0.91
CA ARG A 75 6.93 -11.29 0.02
C ARG A 75 7.66 -12.27 -0.91
N LYS A 76 8.81 -11.90 -1.47
CA LYS A 76 9.65 -12.81 -2.27
C LYS A 76 10.14 -14.00 -1.45
N GLY A 77 10.70 -13.76 -0.25
CA GLY A 77 11.20 -14.82 0.62
C GLY A 77 10.12 -15.78 1.12
N LEU A 78 8.88 -15.32 1.21
CA LEU A 78 7.71 -16.14 1.53
C LEU A 78 7.07 -16.78 0.29
N GLY A 79 7.63 -16.61 -0.91
CA GLY A 79 7.04 -17.18 -2.12
C GLY A 79 5.64 -16.64 -2.43
N TRP A 80 5.28 -15.45 -1.92
CA TRP A 80 3.94 -14.85 -2.02
C TRP A 80 3.47 -14.73 -3.47
N PHE A 81 4.36 -14.35 -4.38
CA PHE A 81 4.06 -14.21 -5.81
C PHE A 81 3.85 -15.53 -6.55
N LYS A 82 4.36 -16.64 -6.00
CA LYS A 82 4.29 -17.98 -6.61
C LYS A 82 3.40 -18.94 -5.81
N ASN A 83 2.81 -18.45 -4.71
CA ASN A 83 2.07 -19.23 -3.72
C ASN A 83 2.80 -20.51 -3.25
N THR A 84 4.12 -20.44 -3.08
CA THR A 84 4.92 -21.64 -2.76
C THR A 84 5.06 -21.93 -1.26
N LYS A 85 4.82 -20.93 -0.40
CA LYS A 85 4.81 -21.11 1.06
C LYS A 85 3.45 -20.72 1.61
N LEU A 86 2.72 -21.72 2.11
CA LEU A 86 1.40 -21.51 2.66
C LEU A 86 1.50 -20.92 4.08
N PRO A 87 0.54 -20.05 4.46
CA PRO A 87 0.38 -19.63 5.85
C PRO A 87 -0.09 -20.80 6.70
N GLU A 88 0.20 -20.74 8.01
CA GLU A 88 -0.22 -21.78 8.96
C GLU A 88 -1.75 -21.90 9.01
N ASN A 89 -2.45 -20.78 8.81
CA ASN A 89 -3.89 -20.74 8.66
C ASN A 89 -4.29 -20.29 7.24
N PRO A 90 -4.62 -21.22 6.33
CA PRO A 90 -4.97 -20.90 4.95
C PRO A 90 -6.25 -20.06 4.77
N SER A 91 -7.21 -20.10 5.72
CA SER A 91 -8.44 -19.30 5.60
C SER A 91 -8.25 -17.83 5.98
N SER A 92 -7.27 -17.52 6.83
CA SER A 92 -6.91 -16.13 7.17
C SER A 92 -5.73 -15.60 6.36
N GLY A 93 -4.84 -16.47 5.91
CA GLY A 93 -3.69 -16.12 5.09
C GLY A 93 -2.52 -15.50 5.88
N TRP A 94 -1.63 -14.82 5.17
CA TRP A 94 -0.55 -14.02 5.73
C TRP A 94 -1.00 -12.57 5.97
N THR A 95 -0.62 -12.00 7.12
CA THR A 95 -0.71 -10.57 7.37
C THR A 95 0.69 -9.95 7.40
N ALA A 96 0.93 -9.01 6.50
CA ALA A 96 2.14 -8.19 6.53
C ALA A 96 1.94 -7.04 7.52
N VAL A 97 2.77 -6.93 8.55
CA VAL A 97 2.72 -5.81 9.52
C VAL A 97 4.06 -5.11 9.50
N GLY A 98 4.09 -3.79 9.38
CA GLY A 98 5.38 -3.12 9.28
C GLY A 98 5.30 -1.62 9.40
N ALA A 99 6.47 -1.00 9.39
CA ALA A 99 6.60 0.44 9.50
C ALA A 99 7.48 1.01 8.39
N THR A 100 6.99 2.05 7.73
CA THR A 100 7.68 2.77 6.65
C THR A 100 7.35 4.25 6.74
N PRO A 101 8.14 5.14 6.11
CA PRO A 101 7.69 6.51 5.84
C PRO A 101 6.28 6.53 5.24
N TYR A 102 5.54 7.62 5.47
CA TYR A 102 4.18 7.76 4.97
C TYR A 102 4.13 7.57 3.45
N VAL A 103 3.13 6.80 3.00
CA VAL A 103 2.89 6.53 1.57
C VAL A 103 1.47 6.93 1.23
N LEU A 104 1.32 7.69 0.15
CA LEU A 104 0.02 7.95 -0.46
C LEU A 104 -0.04 7.23 -1.81
N ASN A 105 -1.18 6.59 -2.09
CA ASN A 105 -1.34 5.85 -3.33
C ASN A 105 -2.07 6.72 -4.36
N CYS A 106 -1.54 6.75 -5.57
CA CYS A 106 -2.09 7.49 -6.70
C CYS A 106 -2.16 6.55 -7.89
N ASN A 107 -3.37 6.15 -8.25
CA ASN A 107 -3.62 5.20 -9.32
C ASN A 107 -4.32 5.89 -10.50
N VAL A 108 -3.92 5.51 -11.71
CA VAL A 108 -4.53 6.00 -12.95
C VAL A 108 -4.86 4.81 -13.85
N THR A 109 -6.13 4.59 -14.12
CA THR A 109 -6.60 3.55 -15.05
C THR A 109 -6.63 4.09 -16.46
N ILE A 110 -5.93 3.42 -17.36
CA ILE A 110 -5.80 3.76 -18.78
C ILE A 110 -6.62 2.78 -19.64
N ASP A 111 -7.21 3.29 -20.71
CA ASP A 111 -8.14 2.56 -21.59
C ASP A 111 -7.39 1.71 -22.63
N THR A 112 -6.72 0.67 -22.16
CA THR A 112 -5.99 -0.26 -23.02
C THR A 112 -5.89 -1.64 -22.40
N LYS A 113 -5.71 -2.65 -23.26
CA LYS A 113 -5.35 -4.02 -22.87
C LYS A 113 -3.86 -4.31 -23.10
N ASP A 114 -3.09 -3.36 -23.62
CA ASP A 114 -1.66 -3.53 -23.88
C ASP A 114 -0.84 -3.39 -22.58
N MET A 115 -0.63 -4.53 -21.93
CA MET A 115 0.20 -4.63 -20.72
C MET A 115 1.67 -4.26 -20.96
N ALA A 116 2.20 -4.42 -22.17
CA ALA A 116 3.60 -4.06 -22.45
C ALA A 116 3.76 -2.54 -22.50
N MET A 117 2.83 -1.84 -23.15
CA MET A 117 2.75 -0.38 -23.14
C MET A 117 2.54 0.15 -21.71
N ALA A 118 1.57 -0.38 -20.98
CA ALA A 118 1.30 0.06 -19.62
C ALA A 118 2.52 -0.10 -18.69
N ARG A 119 3.28 -1.20 -18.83
CA ARG A 119 4.56 -1.38 -18.12
C ARG A 119 5.62 -0.35 -18.49
N ARG A 120 5.65 0.12 -19.76
CA ARG A 120 6.54 1.21 -20.19
C ARG A 120 6.15 2.52 -19.51
N ILE A 121 4.86 2.83 -19.42
CA ILE A 121 4.33 4.01 -18.72
C ILE A 121 4.69 3.94 -17.23
N ALA A 122 4.38 2.82 -16.55
CA ALA A 122 4.73 2.61 -15.15
C ALA A 122 6.24 2.76 -14.90
N LYS A 123 7.09 2.24 -15.80
CA LYS A 123 8.55 2.41 -15.70
C LYS A 123 8.98 3.87 -15.88
N ALA A 124 8.32 4.62 -16.75
CA ALA A 124 8.66 6.01 -17.02
C ALA A 124 8.29 6.96 -15.86
N VAL A 125 7.24 6.64 -15.09
CA VAL A 125 6.84 7.45 -13.93
C VAL A 125 7.56 7.09 -12.63
N ARG A 126 8.24 5.94 -12.59
CA ARG A 126 9.04 5.53 -11.42
C ARG A 126 10.16 6.53 -11.15
N ARG A 127 10.32 6.88 -9.87
CA ARG A 127 11.41 7.69 -9.35
C ARG A 127 11.97 6.98 -8.11
N PRO A 128 13.17 6.39 -8.16
CA PRO A 128 13.74 5.67 -7.03
C PRO A 128 13.68 6.50 -5.73
N GLY A 129 13.13 5.93 -4.66
CA GLY A 129 12.99 6.59 -3.36
C GLY A 129 11.85 7.61 -3.24
N GLN A 130 11.11 7.89 -4.31
CA GLN A 130 10.01 8.88 -4.31
C GLN A 130 8.70 8.32 -4.85
N VAL A 131 8.77 7.54 -5.93
CA VAL A 131 7.62 7.00 -6.66
C VAL A 131 7.92 5.57 -7.08
N GLU A 132 7.23 4.62 -6.48
CA GLU A 132 7.14 3.27 -7.02
C GLU A 132 5.90 3.20 -7.92
N ALA A 133 5.99 2.54 -9.07
CA ALA A 133 4.83 2.37 -9.93
C ALA A 133 4.78 0.99 -10.58
N MET A 134 3.57 0.45 -10.71
CA MET A 134 3.30 -0.86 -11.30
C MET A 134 2.07 -0.80 -12.19
N ALA A 135 1.95 -1.75 -13.11
CA ALA A 135 0.81 -1.86 -14.01
C ALA A 135 0.07 -3.18 -13.76
N PHE A 136 -1.25 -3.12 -13.60
CA PHE A 136 -2.10 -4.28 -13.35
C PHE A 136 -3.39 -4.22 -14.18
N PRO A 137 -3.92 -5.35 -14.66
CA PRO A 137 -5.27 -5.38 -15.23
C PRO A 137 -6.29 -4.82 -14.22
N HIS A 138 -7.21 -3.98 -14.69
CA HIS A 138 -8.23 -3.36 -13.84
C HIS A 138 -9.53 -3.12 -14.63
N GLY A 139 -10.55 -3.96 -14.40
CA GLY A 139 -11.78 -3.94 -15.19
C GLY A 139 -11.47 -4.08 -16.68
N ASP A 140 -11.97 -3.14 -17.49
CA ASP A 140 -11.69 -3.13 -18.92
C ASP A 140 -10.39 -2.45 -19.34
N GLY A 141 -9.68 -1.80 -18.42
CA GLY A 141 -8.41 -1.14 -18.69
C GLY A 141 -7.23 -1.78 -17.96
N ILE A 142 -6.17 -0.99 -17.85
CA ILE A 142 -4.98 -1.29 -17.04
C ILE A 142 -4.76 -0.14 -16.07
N GLU A 143 -4.59 -0.46 -14.79
CA GLU A 143 -4.26 0.51 -13.75
C GLU A 143 -2.75 0.69 -13.64
N ILE A 144 -2.29 1.94 -13.74
CA ILE A 144 -0.95 2.37 -13.32
C ILE A 144 -1.06 2.77 -11.84
N ALA A 145 -0.71 1.85 -10.95
CA ALA A 145 -0.71 2.08 -9.52
C ALA A 145 0.61 2.70 -9.08
N CYS A 146 0.58 3.82 -8.35
CA CYS A 146 1.77 4.50 -7.86
C CYS A 146 1.74 4.68 -6.34
N ASN A 147 2.86 4.38 -5.68
CA ASN A 147 3.10 4.63 -4.27
C ASN A 147 4.04 5.83 -4.16
N LEU A 148 3.59 6.91 -3.52
CA LEU A 148 4.33 8.16 -3.38
C LEU A 148 4.84 8.27 -1.93
N THR A 149 6.16 8.31 -1.78
CA THR A 149 6.86 8.37 -0.47
C THR A 149 7.43 9.76 -0.15
N ALA A 150 7.44 10.67 -1.13
CA ALA A 150 8.01 12.02 -1.01
C ALA A 150 7.01 13.08 -1.50
N LEU A 151 5.90 13.25 -0.78
CA LEU A 151 4.75 14.06 -1.21
C LEU A 151 5.09 15.54 -1.43
N ASP A 152 6.04 16.08 -0.68
CA ASP A 152 6.49 17.47 -0.84
C ASP A 152 7.27 17.70 -2.15
N GLN A 153 7.85 16.63 -2.71
CA GLN A 153 8.64 16.69 -3.94
C GLN A 153 7.84 16.24 -5.16
N VAL A 154 6.91 15.29 -4.97
CA VAL A 154 6.12 14.70 -6.04
C VAL A 154 4.67 14.60 -5.59
N PRO A 155 3.85 15.62 -5.86
CA PRO A 155 2.44 15.60 -5.50
C PRO A 155 1.64 14.66 -6.43
N PRO A 156 0.50 14.11 -5.98
CA PRO A 156 -0.32 13.17 -6.77
C PRO A 156 -0.74 13.72 -8.14
N GLU A 157 -1.04 15.01 -8.22
CA GLU A 157 -1.45 15.70 -9.45
C GLU A 157 -0.36 15.63 -10.52
N GLN A 158 0.91 15.71 -10.11
CA GLN A 158 2.04 15.57 -11.03
C GLN A 158 2.10 14.15 -11.61
N ILE A 159 1.85 13.12 -10.80
CA ILE A 159 1.81 11.73 -11.27
C ILE A 159 0.64 11.51 -12.23
N ILE A 160 -0.54 12.04 -11.89
CA ILE A 160 -1.73 11.97 -12.75
C ILE A 160 -1.45 12.63 -14.11
N SER A 161 -0.84 13.83 -14.12
CA SER A 161 -0.46 14.52 -15.36
C SER A 161 0.54 13.70 -16.17
N ASN A 162 1.61 13.20 -15.53
CA ASN A 162 2.63 12.43 -16.23
C ASN A 162 2.06 11.16 -16.87
N VAL A 163 1.21 10.42 -16.16
CA VAL A 163 0.55 9.22 -16.74
C VAL A 163 -0.39 9.62 -17.87
N THR A 164 -1.14 10.71 -17.72
CA THR A 164 -2.06 11.22 -18.76
C THR A 164 -1.30 11.58 -20.04
N ASP A 165 -0.21 12.33 -19.93
CA ASP A 165 0.61 12.75 -21.07
C ASP A 165 1.26 11.55 -21.76
N LEU A 166 1.78 10.60 -20.98
CA LEU A 166 2.39 9.38 -21.52
C LEU A 166 1.36 8.50 -22.23
N ALA A 167 0.17 8.30 -21.67
CA ALA A 167 -0.92 7.56 -22.30
C ALA A 167 -1.39 8.24 -23.61
N GLY A 168 -1.52 9.57 -23.59
CA GLY A 168 -1.89 10.35 -24.76
C GLY A 168 -0.92 10.20 -25.94
N ARG A 169 0.39 10.05 -25.67
CA ARG A 169 1.39 9.75 -26.73
C ARG A 169 1.19 8.40 -27.41
N PHE A 170 0.46 7.48 -26.77
CA PHE A 170 0.07 6.20 -27.35
C PHE A 170 -1.37 6.20 -27.88
N GLY A 171 -2.06 7.36 -27.88
CA GLY A 171 -3.46 7.46 -28.29
C GLY A 171 -4.45 6.79 -27.31
N VAL A 172 -4.04 6.59 -26.05
CA VAL A 172 -4.84 5.90 -25.02
C VAL A 172 -5.46 6.93 -24.07
N GLY A 173 -6.76 6.78 -23.80
CA GLY A 173 -7.51 7.61 -22.86
C GLY A 173 -7.32 7.23 -21.39
N ILE A 174 -7.77 8.11 -20.49
CA ILE A 174 -7.83 7.86 -19.05
C ILE A 174 -9.27 7.49 -18.67
N VAL A 175 -9.43 6.33 -18.02
CA VAL A 175 -10.71 5.84 -17.51
C VAL A 175 -10.99 6.39 -16.12
N GLN A 176 -10.01 6.30 -15.22
CA GLN A 176 -10.20 6.65 -13.81
C GLN A 176 -8.92 7.20 -13.19
N ARG A 177 -9.07 8.07 -12.20
CA ARG A 177 -8.00 8.61 -11.36
C ARG A 177 -8.42 8.40 -9.91
N THR A 178 -7.56 7.77 -9.11
CA THR A 178 -7.85 7.47 -7.71
C THR A 178 -6.67 7.91 -6.86
N VAL A 179 -6.92 8.75 -5.88
CA VAL A 179 -5.96 9.08 -4.82
C VAL A 179 -6.47 8.47 -3.52
N ILE A 180 -5.66 7.61 -2.90
CA ILE A 180 -6.00 6.91 -1.66
C ILE A 180 -5.08 7.39 -0.55
N GLY A 181 -5.69 7.98 0.48
CA GLY A 181 -5.00 8.61 1.59
C GLY A 181 -5.24 10.12 1.61
N HIS A 182 -4.50 10.80 2.49
CA HIS A 182 -4.60 12.24 2.69
C HIS A 182 -3.20 12.82 2.84
N THR A 183 -3.05 14.13 2.66
CA THR A 183 -1.80 14.80 3.06
C THR A 183 -1.56 14.61 4.55
N VAL A 184 -0.29 14.67 4.97
CA VAL A 184 0.07 14.55 6.40
C VAL A 184 -0.68 15.60 7.23
N ASP A 185 -0.76 16.84 6.76
CA ASP A 185 -1.52 17.90 7.44
C ASP A 185 -3.00 17.57 7.57
N ARG A 186 -3.60 16.98 6.55
CA ARG A 186 -5.01 16.57 6.61
C ARG A 186 -5.21 15.41 7.58
N LEU A 187 -4.28 14.45 7.63
CA LEU A 187 -4.32 13.37 8.62
C LEU A 187 -4.23 13.90 10.06
N ILE A 188 -3.33 14.85 10.31
CA ILE A 188 -3.20 15.50 11.63
C ILE A 188 -4.49 16.21 11.99
N ASN A 189 -5.04 17.02 11.08
CA ASN A 189 -6.29 17.73 11.33
C ASN A 189 -7.44 16.77 11.67
N LEU A 190 -7.58 15.68 10.92
CA LEU A 190 -8.60 14.65 11.18
C LEU A 190 -8.38 13.98 12.55
N ALA A 191 -7.13 13.68 12.90
CA ALA A 191 -6.80 13.08 14.19
C ALA A 191 -7.07 14.05 15.36
N THR A 192 -6.64 15.30 15.25
CA THR A 192 -6.90 16.38 16.21
C THR A 192 -8.40 16.56 16.44
N GLU A 193 -9.19 16.60 15.36
CA GLU A 193 -10.65 16.71 15.43
C GLU A 193 -11.28 15.49 16.12
N ALA A 194 -10.89 14.27 15.73
CA ALA A 194 -11.41 13.04 16.32
C ALA A 194 -11.05 12.86 17.81
N LEU A 195 -9.88 13.36 18.22
CA LEU A 195 -9.41 13.30 19.60
C LEU A 195 -9.86 14.49 20.45
N GLY A 196 -10.56 15.47 19.86
CA GLY A 196 -11.00 16.68 20.56
C GLY A 196 -9.86 17.57 21.05
N ILE A 197 -8.69 17.49 20.42
CA ILE A 197 -7.53 18.32 20.77
C ILE A 197 -7.78 19.74 20.23
N PRO A 198 -7.73 20.80 21.05
CA PRO A 198 -7.90 22.17 20.57
C PRO A 198 -6.84 22.50 19.50
N LYS A 199 -7.26 23.05 18.36
CA LYS A 199 -6.32 23.61 17.38
C LYS A 199 -5.57 24.75 18.09
N SER A 200 -4.27 24.61 18.29
CA SER A 200 -3.45 25.72 18.79
C SER A 200 -3.53 26.85 17.76
N LEU A 201 -3.93 28.04 18.20
CA LEU A 201 -3.85 29.29 17.43
C LEU A 201 -2.37 29.52 17.10
N GLY A 202 -1.97 29.18 15.87
CA GLY A 202 -0.74 29.62 15.24
C GLY A 202 -1.01 30.81 14.34
#